data_AF-A0A5J4WYR1-F1
#
_entry.id   AF-A0A5J4WYR1-F1
#
_cell.length_a   1.000
_cell.length_b   1.000
_cell.length_c   1.000
_cell.angle_alpha   90.00
_cell.angle_beta   90.00
_cell.angle_gamma   90.00
#
_symmetry.space_group_name_H-M   'P 1'
#
loop_
_entity.id
_entity.type
_entity.pdbx_description
1 polymer ?
#
loop_
_entity_poly.entity_id
_entity_poly.type
_entity_poly.pdbx_seq_one_letter_code
_entity_poly.pdbx_strand_id
1 'polypeptide(L)'
;MALRRQDWKYLQIVTLKSLRAFFVAVQAIIQELEQCLYAMISNKNNQSYQLGKDAYLQFSCYPKNWKHKNTEQKIKNLFKGSISDGSEGSIYYEVQIDDKNKISGNITLPKERDDKKLSGGAVAGIVIGLIFLIGSVVAIGIVVMIAVRRKNLLQINNSGQESQLLIAHKHEQYT
;
A
#
# COMPACT_ATOMS: atom_id res chain seq x y z
N MET A 1 -10.53 -71.64 15.61
CA MET A 1 -10.48 -70.17 15.84
C MET A 1 -9.18 -69.58 15.25
N ALA A 2 -8.90 -69.78 13.95
CA ALA A 2 -7.63 -69.39 13.31
C ALA A 2 -7.80 -68.54 12.03
N LEU A 3 -9.01 -68.46 11.47
CA LEU A 3 -9.31 -67.74 10.24
C LEU A 3 -9.21 -66.21 10.33
N ARG A 4 -9.13 -65.62 11.54
CA ARG A 4 -9.14 -64.17 11.71
C ARG A 4 -7.78 -63.47 11.56
N ARG A 5 -6.65 -64.19 11.52
CA ARG A 5 -5.30 -63.55 11.46
C ARG A 5 -4.75 -63.39 10.05
N GLN A 6 -5.17 -64.21 9.10
CA GLN A 6 -4.62 -64.21 7.74
C GLN A 6 -5.21 -63.07 6.90
N ASP A 7 -6.50 -62.77 7.09
CA ASP A 7 -7.21 -61.68 6.42
C ASP A 7 -6.66 -60.29 6.80
N TRP A 8 -6.24 -60.11 8.06
CA TRP A 8 -5.65 -58.84 8.52
C TRP A 8 -4.31 -58.52 7.86
N LYS A 9 -3.47 -59.52 7.58
CA LYS A 9 -2.20 -59.30 6.88
C LYS A 9 -2.42 -58.93 5.41
N TYR A 10 -3.40 -59.55 4.76
CA TYR A 10 -3.76 -59.21 3.38
C TYR A 10 -4.34 -57.78 3.26
N LEU A 11 -5.22 -57.38 4.17
CA LEU A 11 -5.76 -56.01 4.24
C LEU A 11 -4.67 -54.96 4.47
N GLN A 12 -3.67 -55.24 5.30
CA GLN A 12 -2.53 -54.33 5.51
C GLN A 12 -1.64 -54.19 4.26
N ILE A 13 -1.40 -55.28 3.53
CA ILE A 13 -0.54 -55.25 2.33
C ILE A 13 -1.25 -54.53 1.17
N VAL A 14 -2.55 -54.74 1.00
CA VAL A 14 -3.35 -54.07 -0.05
C VAL A 14 -3.46 -52.57 0.23
N THR A 15 -3.68 -52.17 1.49
CA THR A 15 -3.74 -50.75 1.87
C THR A 15 -2.39 -50.05 1.72
N LEU A 16 -1.26 -50.69 2.06
CA LEU A 16 0.08 -50.12 1.87
C LEU A 16 0.46 -49.92 0.39
N LYS A 17 0.09 -50.86 -0.49
CA LYS A 17 0.34 -50.72 -1.93
C LYS A 17 -0.51 -49.59 -2.54
N SER A 18 -1.76 -49.48 -2.12
CA SER A 18 -2.65 -48.39 -2.52
C SER A 18 -2.14 -47.03 -2.02
N LEU A 19 -1.65 -46.95 -0.78
CA LEU A 19 -1.09 -45.72 -0.22
C LEU A 19 0.18 -45.26 -0.96
N ARG A 20 1.07 -46.20 -1.33
CA ARG A 20 2.25 -45.89 -2.14
C ARG A 20 1.89 -45.37 -3.52
N ALA A 21 0.93 -46.00 -4.20
CA ALA A 21 0.45 -45.53 -5.50
C ALA A 21 -0.17 -44.12 -5.41
N PHE A 22 -0.93 -43.86 -4.33
CA PHE A 22 -1.47 -42.52 -4.06
C PHE A 22 -0.36 -41.50 -3.81
N PHE A 23 0.65 -41.82 -3.00
CA PHE A 23 1.78 -40.92 -2.75
C PHE A 23 2.59 -40.61 -4.02
N VAL A 24 2.81 -41.60 -4.87
CA VAL A 24 3.50 -41.40 -6.16
C VAL A 24 2.66 -40.53 -7.10
N ALA A 25 1.35 -40.76 -7.17
CA ALA A 25 0.45 -39.92 -7.97
C ALA A 25 0.37 -38.48 -7.43
N VAL A 26 0.32 -38.31 -6.11
CA VAL A 26 0.33 -36.99 -5.46
C VAL A 26 1.67 -36.29 -5.69
N GLN A 27 2.80 -36.98 -5.58
CA GLN A 27 4.12 -36.39 -5.91
C GLN A 27 4.26 -36.04 -7.39
N ALA A 28 3.74 -36.86 -8.31
CA ALA A 28 3.72 -36.53 -9.73
C ALA A 28 2.86 -35.29 -10.02
N ILE A 29 1.71 -35.16 -9.36
CA ILE A 29 0.85 -33.97 -9.45
C ILE A 29 1.55 -32.74 -8.87
N ILE A 30 2.27 -32.86 -7.74
CA ILE A 30 3.03 -31.77 -7.13
C ILE A 30 4.20 -31.35 -8.04
N GLN A 31 4.93 -32.30 -8.65
CA GLN A 31 5.99 -31.98 -9.60
C GLN A 31 5.47 -31.33 -10.89
N GLU A 32 4.33 -31.76 -11.43
CA GLU A 32 3.72 -31.10 -12.59
C GLU A 32 3.25 -29.67 -12.26
N LEU A 33 2.87 -29.41 -11.00
CA LEU A 33 2.52 -28.07 -10.54
C LEU A 33 3.75 -27.17 -10.34
N GLU A 34 4.89 -27.72 -9.91
CA GLU A 34 6.13 -26.94 -9.74
C GLU A 34 6.83 -26.63 -11.07
N GLN A 35 6.75 -27.52 -12.07
CA GLN A 35 7.40 -27.26 -13.38
C GLN A 35 6.70 -26.17 -14.21
N CYS A 36 5.44 -25.85 -13.94
CA CYS A 36 4.69 -24.81 -14.66
C CYS A 36 4.59 -23.48 -13.90
N LEU A 37 4.89 -23.44 -12.60
CA LEU A 37 4.71 -22.26 -11.76
C LEU A 37 5.98 -21.41 -11.65
N TYR A 38 6.52 -20.99 -12.79
CA TYR A 38 7.49 -19.90 -12.84
C TYR A 38 6.94 -18.77 -13.69
N ALA A 39 5.84 -18.17 -13.23
CA ALA A 39 5.40 -16.88 -13.76
C ALA A 39 6.37 -15.81 -13.25
N MET A 40 7.36 -15.43 -14.06
CA MET A 40 8.17 -14.25 -13.74
C MET A 40 7.32 -13.01 -13.99
N ILE A 41 6.78 -12.45 -12.90
CA ILE A 41 6.20 -11.11 -12.91
C ILE A 41 7.37 -10.15 -12.72
N SER A 42 7.87 -9.57 -13.81
CA SER A 42 8.91 -8.55 -13.76
C SER A 42 8.30 -7.23 -14.16
N ASN A 43 8.31 -6.24 -13.27
CA ASN A 43 8.02 -4.88 -13.68
C ASN A 43 9.20 -4.38 -14.53
N LYS A 44 8.94 -4.12 -15.82
CA LYS A 44 9.93 -3.67 -16.79
C LYS A 44 9.72 -2.21 -17.21
N ASN A 45 9.27 -1.36 -16.26
CA ASN A 45 9.06 0.09 -16.41
C ASN A 45 10.21 0.83 -17.11
N ASN A 46 11.46 0.37 -16.99
CA ASN A 46 12.64 1.06 -17.54
C ASN A 46 13.20 0.44 -18.83
N GLN A 47 12.36 -0.13 -19.70
CA GLN A 47 12.80 -0.66 -20.99
C GLN A 47 12.59 0.33 -22.14
N SER A 48 13.59 0.45 -23.02
CA SER A 48 13.57 1.28 -24.23
C SER A 48 12.45 0.93 -25.22
N TYR A 49 11.87 -0.28 -25.12
CA TYR A 49 10.84 -0.79 -26.03
C TYR A 49 9.39 -0.60 -25.53
N GLN A 50 9.16 0.02 -24.37
CA GLN A 50 7.81 0.35 -23.84
C GLN A 50 6.79 -0.81 -23.88
N LEU A 51 7.23 -2.04 -23.62
CA LEU A 51 6.35 -3.22 -23.64
C LEU A 51 5.64 -3.37 -22.28
N GLY A 52 4.39 -2.92 -22.21
CA GLY A 52 3.58 -2.94 -20.99
C GLY A 52 3.94 -1.78 -20.07
N LYS A 53 2.97 -0.91 -19.77
CA LYS A 53 3.21 0.29 -18.95
C LYS A 53 3.35 -0.02 -17.46
N ASP A 54 2.60 -1.00 -16.97
CA ASP A 54 2.54 -1.35 -15.55
C ASP A 54 3.19 -2.70 -15.27
N ALA A 55 3.00 -3.67 -16.17
CA ALA A 55 3.48 -5.03 -15.98
C ALA A 55 3.90 -5.70 -17.28
N TYR A 56 4.97 -6.48 -17.18
CA TYR A 56 5.43 -7.40 -18.21
C TYR A 56 5.38 -8.82 -17.65
N LEU A 57 4.59 -9.68 -18.29
CA LEU A 57 4.39 -11.07 -17.88
C LEU A 57 5.09 -11.99 -18.85
N GLN A 58 5.99 -12.83 -18.36
CA GLN A 58 6.63 -13.86 -19.17
C GLN A 58 6.36 -15.23 -18.58
N PHE A 59 5.73 -16.08 -19.38
CA PHE A 59 5.45 -17.47 -19.05
C PHE A 59 6.40 -18.35 -19.87
N SER A 60 7.36 -18.97 -19.18
CA SER A 60 8.33 -19.91 -19.77
C SER A 60 7.69 -21.26 -20.16
N CYS A 61 6.58 -21.61 -19.52
CA CYS A 61 5.82 -22.83 -19.81
C CYS A 61 4.35 -22.51 -20.04
N TYR A 62 3.76 -23.12 -21.06
CA TYR A 62 2.34 -23.00 -21.35
C TYR A 62 1.53 -23.86 -20.37
N PRO A 63 0.63 -23.29 -19.54
CA PRO A 63 -0.19 -24.11 -18.68
C PRO A 63 -1.07 -25.03 -19.53
N LYS A 64 -1.07 -26.34 -19.25
CA LYS A 64 -1.76 -27.37 -20.06
C LYS A 64 -3.24 -27.09 -20.33
N ASN A 65 -3.90 -26.28 -19.49
CA ASN A 65 -5.31 -25.90 -19.59
C ASN A 65 -5.54 -24.52 -20.24
N TRP A 66 -4.50 -23.88 -20.73
CA TRP A 66 -4.59 -22.68 -21.56
C TRP A 66 -4.68 -23.14 -23.01
N LYS A 67 -5.49 -22.45 -23.80
CA LYS A 67 -5.60 -22.60 -25.25
C LYS A 67 -5.33 -21.21 -25.80
N HIS A 68 -4.73 -21.12 -26.99
CA HIS A 68 -4.38 -19.82 -27.58
C HIS A 68 -5.55 -18.80 -27.51
N LYS A 69 -6.76 -19.27 -27.83
CA LYS A 69 -8.01 -18.49 -27.79
C LYS A 69 -8.50 -18.04 -26.39
N ASN A 70 -8.00 -18.62 -25.30
CA ASN A 70 -8.43 -18.31 -23.93
C ASN A 70 -7.31 -17.69 -23.07
N THR A 71 -6.07 -17.63 -23.56
CA THR A 71 -4.92 -17.08 -22.84
C THR A 71 -5.18 -15.64 -22.41
N GLU A 72 -5.59 -14.77 -23.35
CA GLU A 72 -5.89 -13.37 -23.04
C GLU A 72 -6.98 -13.26 -21.97
N GLN A 73 -8.07 -14.01 -22.10
CA GLN A 73 -9.16 -14.00 -21.14
C GLN A 73 -8.71 -14.45 -19.74
N LYS A 74 -7.84 -15.47 -19.66
CA LYS A 74 -7.29 -15.95 -18.39
C LYS A 74 -6.38 -14.91 -17.74
N ILE A 75 -5.49 -14.29 -18.50
CA ILE A 75 -4.65 -13.21 -17.99
C ILE A 75 -5.52 -12.03 -17.57
N LYS A 76 -6.52 -11.63 -18.36
CA LYS A 76 -7.48 -10.57 -18.00
C LYS A 76 -8.22 -10.87 -16.70
N ASN A 77 -8.55 -12.13 -16.44
CA ASN A 77 -9.16 -12.55 -15.18
C ASN A 77 -8.22 -12.45 -13.98
N LEU A 78 -6.89 -12.58 -14.17
CA LEU A 78 -5.90 -12.38 -13.09
C LEU A 78 -5.88 -10.92 -12.59
N PHE A 79 -6.21 -9.96 -13.47
CA PHE A 79 -6.26 -8.53 -13.16
C PHE A 79 -7.69 -8.01 -13.05
N LYS A 80 -8.66 -8.90 -12.80
CA LYS A 80 -10.05 -8.49 -12.66
C LYS A 80 -10.22 -7.61 -11.42
N GLY A 81 -10.64 -6.37 -11.63
CA GLY A 81 -10.78 -5.37 -10.56
C GLY A 81 -9.52 -4.52 -10.34
N SER A 82 -8.42 -4.81 -11.04
CA SER A 82 -7.25 -3.93 -11.07
C SER A 82 -7.54 -2.69 -11.91
N ILE A 83 -6.92 -1.57 -11.52
CA ILE A 83 -6.96 -0.29 -12.21
C ILE A 83 -5.53 0.12 -12.58
N SER A 84 -5.40 0.93 -13.61
CA SER A 84 -4.12 1.41 -14.14
C SER A 84 -4.19 2.92 -14.35
N ASP A 85 -3.13 3.63 -13.99
CA ASP A 85 -2.91 5.01 -14.43
C ASP A 85 -2.29 5.06 -15.84
N GLY A 86 -1.72 3.94 -16.29
CA GLY A 86 -1.26 3.68 -17.64
C GLY A 86 -2.36 3.74 -18.71
N SER A 87 -2.00 4.24 -19.89
CA SER A 87 -2.85 4.22 -21.10
C SER A 87 -2.84 2.84 -21.77
N GLU A 88 -3.37 2.71 -23.00
CA GLU A 88 -3.45 1.44 -23.75
C GLU A 88 -2.21 0.55 -23.60
N GLY A 89 -2.44 -0.75 -23.37
CA GLY A 89 -1.38 -1.73 -23.13
C GLY A 89 -0.75 -1.66 -21.75
N SER A 90 -1.56 -1.47 -20.70
CA SER A 90 -1.15 -1.53 -19.28
C SER A 90 -0.29 -2.76 -18.97
N ILE A 91 -0.71 -3.92 -19.47
CA ILE A 91 -0.01 -5.20 -19.28
C ILE A 91 0.40 -5.73 -20.65
N TYR A 92 1.67 -6.09 -20.79
CA TYR A 92 2.14 -6.88 -21.93
C TYR A 92 2.45 -8.30 -21.46
N TYR A 93 2.06 -9.30 -22.24
CA TYR A 93 2.30 -10.69 -21.91
C TYR A 93 2.97 -11.44 -23.04
N GLU A 94 3.82 -12.38 -22.66
CA GLU A 94 4.51 -13.29 -23.55
C GLU A 94 4.45 -14.69 -22.98
N VAL A 95 4.02 -15.61 -23.83
CA VAL A 95 3.74 -16.97 -23.44
C VAL A 95 4.42 -17.90 -24.42
N GLN A 96 5.38 -18.67 -23.94
CA GLN A 96 6.09 -19.66 -24.74
C GLN A 96 5.27 -20.96 -24.78
N ILE A 97 4.88 -21.39 -25.99
CA ILE A 97 4.19 -22.68 -26.19
C ILE A 97 5.22 -23.79 -26.36
N ASP A 98 6.16 -23.59 -27.28
CA ASP A 98 7.25 -24.50 -27.61
C ASP A 98 8.52 -23.66 -27.90
N ASP A 99 9.67 -24.31 -28.14
CA ASP A 99 10.96 -23.65 -28.44
C ASP A 99 10.91 -22.63 -29.59
N LYS A 100 9.92 -22.75 -30.49
CA LYS A 100 9.76 -21.89 -31.67
C LYS A 100 8.49 -21.05 -31.67
N ASN A 101 7.54 -21.37 -30.78
CA ASN A 101 6.20 -20.80 -30.81
C ASN A 101 5.98 -19.91 -29.60
N LYS A 102 5.73 -18.62 -29.85
CA LYS A 102 5.48 -17.62 -28.82
C LYS A 102 4.18 -16.88 -29.13
N ILE A 103 3.33 -16.75 -28.12
CA ILE A 103 2.15 -15.89 -28.17
C ILE A 103 2.50 -14.63 -27.39
N SER A 104 2.21 -13.48 -27.98
CA SER A 104 2.25 -12.22 -27.25
C SER A 104 0.99 -11.42 -27.47
N GLY A 105 0.71 -10.52 -26.53
CA GLY A 105 -0.41 -9.61 -26.61
C GLY A 105 -0.35 -8.57 -25.50
N ASN A 106 -1.31 -7.67 -25.50
CA ASN A 106 -1.46 -6.66 -24.47
C ASN A 106 -2.88 -6.69 -23.88
N ILE A 107 -2.98 -6.24 -22.64
CA ILE A 107 -4.24 -6.05 -21.93
C ILE A 107 -4.24 -4.63 -21.40
N THR A 108 -5.26 -3.86 -21.80
CA THR A 108 -5.53 -2.54 -21.25
C THR A 108 -6.40 -2.68 -20.02
N LEU A 109 -5.91 -2.22 -18.87
CA LEU A 109 -6.69 -2.15 -17.64
C LEU A 109 -7.59 -0.92 -17.65
N PRO A 110 -8.73 -0.97 -16.94
CA PRO A 110 -9.57 0.21 -16.79
C PRO A 110 -8.79 1.30 -16.04
N LYS A 111 -8.91 2.54 -16.53
CA LYS A 111 -8.33 3.68 -15.85
C LYS A 111 -9.07 3.93 -14.55
N GLU A 112 -8.34 4.23 -13.47
CA GLU A 112 -8.98 4.77 -12.28
C GLU A 112 -9.73 6.03 -12.70
N ARG A 113 -11.05 6.04 -12.51
CA ARG A 113 -11.80 7.26 -12.75
C ARG A 113 -11.32 8.24 -11.69
N ASP A 114 -10.88 9.39 -12.15
CA ASP A 114 -10.30 10.47 -11.34
C ASP A 114 -11.40 11.17 -10.51
N ASP A 115 -12.19 10.37 -9.81
CA ASP A 115 -13.42 10.76 -9.10
C ASP A 115 -13.09 11.44 -7.77
N LYS A 116 -11.84 11.34 -7.32
CA LYS A 116 -11.31 12.06 -6.15
C LYS A 116 -10.74 13.42 -6.53
N LYS A 117 -11.45 14.19 -7.36
CA LYS A 117 -11.28 15.64 -7.31
C LYS A 117 -11.89 16.14 -6.02
N LEU A 118 -11.05 16.62 -5.11
CA LEU A 118 -11.51 17.41 -3.96
C LEU A 118 -12.45 18.48 -4.51
N SER A 119 -13.72 18.43 -4.06
CA SER A 119 -14.74 19.40 -4.47
C SER A 119 -14.16 20.80 -4.34
N GLY A 120 -14.41 21.67 -5.34
CA GLY A 120 -13.96 23.06 -5.27
C GLY A 120 -14.38 23.75 -3.97
N GLY A 121 -15.50 23.34 -3.38
CA GLY A 121 -15.94 23.79 -2.06
C GLY A 121 -15.08 23.29 -0.90
N ALA A 122 -14.57 22.05 -0.96
CA ALA A 122 -13.63 21.52 0.04
C ALA A 122 -12.28 22.25 -0.01
N VAL A 123 -11.78 22.53 -1.22
CA VAL A 123 -10.55 23.31 -1.42
C VAL A 123 -10.75 24.74 -0.92
N ALA A 124 -11.87 25.39 -1.26
CA ALA A 124 -12.19 26.73 -0.79
C ALA A 124 -12.31 26.79 0.75
N GLY A 125 -12.92 25.79 1.37
CA GLY A 125 -13.04 25.69 2.83
C GLY A 125 -11.69 25.62 3.54
N ILE A 126 -10.74 24.82 3.02
CA ILE A 126 -9.39 24.70 3.59
C ILE A 126 -8.64 26.03 3.51
N VAL A 127 -8.73 26.73 2.37
CA VAL A 127 -8.05 28.02 2.17
C VAL A 127 -8.61 29.10 3.11
N ILE A 128 -9.95 29.18 3.24
CA ILE A 128 -10.58 30.15 4.15
C ILE A 128 -10.20 29.84 5.61
N GLY A 129 -10.22 28.57 6.01
CA GLY A 129 -9.86 28.15 7.37
C GLY A 129 -8.43 28.54 7.76
N LEU A 130 -7.47 28.40 6.84
CA LEU A 130 -6.07 28.77 7.08
C LEU A 130 -5.89 30.28 7.32
N ILE A 131 -6.61 31.12 6.58
CA ILE A 131 -6.54 32.58 6.74
C ILE A 131 -7.03 33.00 8.14
N PHE A 132 -8.15 32.41 8.59
CA PHE A 132 -8.69 32.69 9.93
C PHE A 132 -7.74 32.22 11.05
N LEU A 133 -7.11 31.06 10.88
CA LEU A 133 -6.18 30.52 11.87
C LEU A 133 -4.95 31.43 12.04
N ILE A 134 -4.36 31.89 10.93
CA ILE A 134 -3.23 32.82 10.96
C ILE A 134 -3.64 34.15 11.63
N GLY A 135 -4.81 34.69 11.25
CA GLY A 135 -5.34 35.92 11.85
C GLY A 135 -5.54 35.81 13.37
N SER A 136 -6.06 34.69 13.85
CA SER A 136 -6.26 34.43 15.28
C SER A 136 -4.95 34.41 16.05
N VAL A 137 -3.92 33.73 15.54
CA VAL A 137 -2.59 33.66 16.19
C VAL A 137 -1.96 35.05 16.30
N VAL A 138 -2.04 35.87 15.24
CA VAL A 138 -1.50 37.24 15.26
C VAL A 138 -2.26 38.11 16.26
N ALA A 139 -3.59 38.03 16.30
CA ALA A 139 -4.41 38.79 17.25
C ALA A 139 -4.07 38.44 18.71
N ILE A 140 -3.95 37.14 19.02
CA ILE A 140 -3.53 36.67 20.36
C ILE A 140 -2.14 37.20 20.70
N GLY A 141 -1.20 37.11 19.75
CA GLY A 141 0.17 37.63 19.92
C GLY A 141 0.19 39.12 20.27
N ILE A 142 -0.61 39.94 19.59
CA ILE A 142 -0.72 41.38 19.86
C ILE A 142 -1.31 41.62 21.27
N VAL A 143 -2.38 40.91 21.64
CA VAL A 143 -3.01 41.05 22.97
C VAL A 143 -2.02 40.69 24.08
N VAL A 144 -1.30 39.58 23.93
CA VAL A 144 -0.27 39.15 24.88
C VAL A 144 0.86 40.19 24.96
N MET A 145 1.33 40.70 23.83
CA MET A 145 2.37 41.73 23.78
C MET A 145 1.95 43.00 24.53
N ILE A 146 0.71 43.47 24.33
CA ILE A 146 0.16 44.64 25.04
C ILE A 146 0.05 44.34 26.54
N ALA A 147 -0.43 43.16 26.92
CA ALA A 147 -0.56 42.76 28.31
C ALA A 147 0.79 42.71 29.03
N VAL A 148 1.83 42.16 28.39
CA VAL A 148 3.19 42.12 28.94
C VAL A 148 3.77 43.53 29.07
N ARG A 149 3.62 44.39 28.05
CA ARG A 149 4.06 45.79 28.13
C ARG A 149 3.36 46.53 29.27
N ARG A 150 2.04 46.36 29.44
CA ARG A 150 1.30 46.95 30.57
C ARG A 150 1.80 46.45 31.92
N LYS A 151 2.03 45.14 32.07
CA LYS A 151 2.56 44.57 33.32
C LYS A 151 3.94 45.15 33.68
N ASN A 152 4.83 45.26 32.70
CA ASN A 152 6.17 45.83 32.93
C ASN A 152 6.08 47.33 33.31
N LEU A 153 5.19 48.10 32.68
CA LEU A 153 4.99 49.51 33.05
C LEU A 153 4.39 49.66 34.46
N LEU A 154 3.45 48.80 34.84
CA LEU A 154 2.86 48.81 36.18
C LEU A 154 3.86 48.39 37.27
N GLN A 155 4.72 47.41 37.00
CA GLN A 155 5.77 47.02 37.95
C GLN A 155 6.80 48.15 38.18
N ILE A 156 7.19 48.86 37.12
CA ILE A 156 8.09 50.02 37.24
C ILE A 156 7.43 51.11 38.10
N ASN A 157 6.15 51.42 37.87
CA ASN A 157 5.42 52.43 38.66
C ASN A 157 5.27 52.03 40.14
N ASN A 158 4.95 50.77 40.43
CA ASN A 158 4.80 50.29 41.81
C ASN A 158 6.14 50.28 42.56
N SER A 159 7.23 49.89 41.90
CA SER A 159 8.57 49.91 42.49
C SER A 159 9.02 51.33 42.87
N GLY A 160 8.61 52.34 42.10
CA GLY A 160 8.86 53.75 42.41
C GLY A 160 8.14 54.24 43.67
N GLN A 161 6.91 53.79 43.91
CA GLN A 161 6.16 54.13 45.14
C GLN A 161 6.73 53.45 46.39
N GLU A 162 7.10 52.16 46.30
CA GLU A 162 7.69 51.44 47.44
C GLU A 162 9.06 52.00 47.84
N SER A 163 9.86 52.40 46.84
CA SER A 163 11.16 53.05 47.07
C SER A 163 11.02 54.37 47.84
N GLN A 164 9.98 55.16 47.55
CA GLN A 164 9.75 56.44 48.23
C GLN A 164 9.22 56.25 49.66
N LEU A 165 8.37 55.25 49.90
CA LEU A 165 7.88 54.90 51.24
C LEU A 165 9.02 54.42 52.17
N LEU A 166 9.97 53.64 51.65
CA LEU A 166 11.14 53.18 52.40
C LEU A 166 12.10 54.33 52.76
N ILE A 167 12.27 55.31 51.88
CA ILE A 167 13.11 56.49 52.14
C ILE A 167 12.44 57.41 53.17
N ALA A 168 11.12 57.60 53.09
CA ALA A 168 10.36 58.40 54.05
C ALA A 168 10.41 57.80 55.47
N HIS A 169 10.18 56.49 55.60
CA HIS A 169 10.26 55.81 56.90
C HIS A 169 11.67 55.87 57.51
N LYS A 170 12.72 55.80 56.69
CA LYS A 170 14.09 55.90 57.20
C LYS A 170 14.39 57.29 57.77
N HIS A 171 13.80 58.35 57.22
CA HIS A 171 13.99 59.72 57.72
C HIS A 171 13.31 59.97 59.08
N GLU A 172 12.18 59.32 59.39
CA GLU A 172 11.49 59.45 60.68
C GLU A 172 12.24 58.80 61.86
N GLN A 173 13.17 57.87 61.63
CA GLN A 173 13.93 57.21 62.70
C GLN A 173 15.19 57.98 63.14
N TYR A 174 15.55 59.07 62.45
CA TYR A 174 16.75 59.88 62.78
C TYR A 174 16.43 61.30 63.25
N THR A 175 15.15 61.57 63.55
CA THR A 175 14.65 62.80 64.21
C THR A 175 14.01 62.46 65.53
#